data_AF-A0ABD3SM32-F1
#
_entry.id   AF-A0ABD3SM32-F1
#
_cell.length_a   1.000
_cell.length_b   1.000
_cell.length_c   1.000
_cell.angle_alpha   90.00
_cell.angle_beta   90.00
_cell.angle_gamma   90.00
#
_symmetry.space_group_name_H-M   'P 1'
#
loop_
_entity.id
_entity.type
_entity.pdbx_description
1 polymer ?
#
loop_
_entity_poly.entity_id
_entity_poly.type
_entity_poly.pdbx_seq_one_letter_code
_entity_poly.pdbx_strand_id
1 'polypeptide(L)'
;MKSHLQTTRAIDKKSPKSYRKVVNETKVGNHIGYTLMPGSVAGSLLWEDDHEQIRGGFSNYNVWVAPLYVDQAHEEDNLAQWTLWNREIEDKDIVLWYTLGFHHVPLQEDCPIMPTISNSFLRPANFFEHNPVLKLKSPKLVKWLNCSA
;
A
#
# COMPACT_ATOMS: atom_id res chain seq x y z
N MET A 1 3.28 17.68 5.02
CA MET A 1 4.47 17.05 4.38
C MET A 1 4.71 17.87 3.13
N LYS A 2 5.89 18.46 2.93
CA LYS A 2 6.00 19.65 2.04
C LYS A 2 6.40 19.36 0.59
N SER A 3 7.17 18.30 0.32
CA SER A 3 7.64 18.00 -1.05
C SER A 3 7.91 16.52 -1.30
N HIS A 4 7.91 16.13 -2.58
CA HIS A 4 7.97 14.75 -3.04
C HIS A 4 9.26 14.00 -2.63
N LEU A 5 10.44 14.64 -2.69
CA LEU A 5 11.73 14.06 -2.22
C LEU A 5 11.70 13.63 -0.75
N GLN A 6 10.81 14.20 0.07
CA GLN A 6 10.65 13.79 1.47
C GLN A 6 9.80 12.52 1.63
N THR A 7 9.23 11.98 0.55
CA THR A 7 8.13 11.00 0.56
C THR A 7 8.45 9.70 -0.17
N THR A 8 9.55 9.65 -0.93
CA THR A 8 10.14 8.41 -1.42
C THR A 8 10.89 7.75 -0.27
N ARG A 9 10.35 6.65 0.28
CA ARG A 9 10.92 6.03 1.49
C ARG A 9 10.85 4.51 1.43
N ALA A 10 11.98 3.90 1.76
CA ALA A 10 12.00 2.49 2.16
C ALA A 10 11.25 2.37 3.48
N ILE A 11 10.45 1.31 3.63
CA ILE A 11 9.79 1.04 4.90
C ILE A 11 10.87 0.55 5.88
N ASP A 12 11.17 1.38 6.86
CA ASP A 12 12.05 1.01 7.97
C ASP A 12 11.28 0.17 8.98
N LYS A 13 11.67 -1.11 9.16
CA LYS A 13 11.08 -2.02 10.14
C LYS A 13 11.32 -1.59 11.59
N LYS A 14 12.29 -0.70 11.87
CA LYS A 14 12.62 -0.20 13.21
C LYS A 14 11.74 0.97 13.66
N SER A 15 11.07 1.65 12.72
CA SER A 15 10.17 2.76 13.03
C SER A 15 8.85 2.63 12.26
N PRO A 16 7.78 2.09 12.87
CA PRO A 16 6.49 2.00 12.21
C PRO A 16 5.97 3.41 11.91
N LYS A 17 6.06 3.82 10.65
CA LYS A 17 5.57 5.11 10.18
C LYS A 17 4.15 4.95 9.66
N SER A 18 3.23 5.69 10.30
CA SER A 18 1.85 5.82 9.82
C SER A 18 1.82 6.92 8.77
N TYR A 19 1.53 6.54 7.53
CA TYR A 19 1.26 7.48 6.44
C TYR A 19 -0.19 7.92 6.53
N ARG A 20 -0.45 9.23 6.62
CA ARG A 20 -1.80 9.80 6.71
C ARG A 20 -1.91 11.00 5.78
N LYS A 21 -2.96 11.05 4.97
CA LYS A 21 -3.42 12.29 4.33
C LYS A 21 -4.38 12.96 5.33
N VAL A 22 -4.06 14.18 5.74
CA VAL A 22 -4.95 15.00 6.58
C VAL A 22 -5.94 15.68 5.65
N VAL A 23 -7.22 15.34 5.74
CA VAL A 23 -8.26 15.93 4.89
C VAL A 23 -9.28 16.71 5.73
N ASN A 24 -9.61 16.19 6.92
CA ASN A 24 -10.62 16.78 7.80
C ASN A 24 -10.37 16.32 9.25
N GLU A 25 -11.07 16.91 10.22
CA GLU A 25 -10.97 16.56 11.64
C GLU A 25 -12.26 15.93 12.16
N THR A 26 -12.14 15.02 13.13
CA THR A 26 -13.29 14.51 13.89
C THR A 26 -13.78 15.56 14.88
N LYS A 27 -14.97 15.37 15.46
CA LYS A 27 -15.52 16.25 16.50
C LYS A 27 -14.59 16.43 17.72
N VAL A 28 -13.70 15.47 17.95
CA VAL A 28 -12.73 15.47 19.06
C VAL A 28 -11.41 16.17 18.65
N GLY A 29 -11.28 16.64 17.41
CA GLY A 29 -10.10 17.32 16.88
C GLY A 29 -9.00 16.38 16.37
N ASN A 30 -9.33 15.11 16.07
CA ASN A 30 -8.36 14.19 15.48
C ASN A 30 -8.40 14.28 13.95
N HIS A 31 -7.24 14.35 13.30
CA HIS A 31 -7.18 14.24 11.84
C HIS A 31 -7.68 12.88 11.36
N ILE A 32 -8.62 12.92 10.41
CA ILE A 32 -9.22 11.78 9.73
C ILE A 32 -8.24 11.26 8.70
N GLY A 33 -8.02 9.94 8.67
CA GLY A 33 -7.24 9.32 7.61
C GLY A 33 -7.32 7.81 7.56
N TYR A 34 -6.50 7.24 6.69
CA TYR A 34 -6.18 5.82 6.66
C TYR A 34 -4.71 5.65 7.03
N THR A 35 -4.38 4.52 7.64
CA THR A 35 -3.01 4.10 7.92
C THR A 35 -2.67 2.90 7.04
N LEU A 36 -1.56 3.02 6.32
CA LEU A 36 -0.89 1.88 5.70
C LEU A 36 -0.23 1.05 6.81
N MET A 37 -0.64 -0.20 6.92
CA MET A 37 -0.05 -1.20 7.81
C MET A 37 0.80 -2.15 6.97
N PRO A 38 2.10 -1.87 6.78
CA PRO A 38 2.92 -2.74 5.98
C PRO A 38 3.10 -4.09 6.68
N GLY A 39 2.77 -5.18 5.97
CA GLY A 39 3.13 -6.53 6.38
C GLY A 39 4.61 -6.80 6.14
N SER A 40 4.96 -8.07 5.87
CA SER A 40 6.29 -8.35 5.31
C SER A 40 6.40 -7.70 3.94
N VAL A 41 7.42 -6.87 3.76
CA VAL A 41 7.73 -6.19 2.50
C VAL A 41 9.10 -6.64 2.02
N ALA A 42 9.20 -6.94 0.72
CA ALA A 42 10.46 -7.19 0.03
C ALA A 42 10.97 -5.89 -0.63
N GLY A 43 12.28 -5.71 -0.60
CA GLY A 43 12.98 -4.80 -1.51
C GLY A 43 13.52 -5.58 -2.71
N SER A 44 13.90 -4.86 -3.76
CA SER A 44 14.63 -5.50 -4.87
C SER A 44 15.96 -6.08 -4.38
N LEU A 45 16.36 -7.21 -4.97
CA LEU A 45 17.68 -7.82 -4.79
C LEU A 45 18.58 -7.59 -6.00
N LEU A 46 18.04 -7.02 -7.08
CA LEU A 46 18.83 -6.67 -8.25
C LEU A 46 19.70 -5.46 -7.94
N TRP A 47 20.79 -5.36 -8.67
CA TRP A 47 21.67 -4.21 -8.59
C TRP A 47 21.03 -3.01 -9.30
N GLU A 48 21.32 -1.78 -8.84
CA GLU A 48 20.65 -0.56 -9.32
C GLU A 48 20.90 -0.26 -10.81
N ASP A 49 22.06 -0.67 -11.34
CA ASP A 49 22.42 -0.53 -12.76
C ASP A 49 21.91 -1.66 -13.67
N ASP A 50 21.28 -2.70 -13.11
CA ASP A 50 20.73 -3.80 -13.91
C ASP A 50 19.57 -3.29 -14.78
N HIS A 51 19.52 -3.74 -16.02
CA HIS A 51 18.53 -3.27 -17.00
C HIS A 51 17.09 -3.50 -16.50
N GLU A 52 16.84 -4.64 -15.86
CA GLU A 52 15.52 -4.94 -15.29
C GLU A 52 15.23 -4.10 -14.05
N GLN A 53 16.24 -3.70 -13.28
CA GLN A 53 16.06 -2.81 -12.13
C GLN A 53 15.76 -1.37 -12.57
N ILE A 54 16.43 -0.89 -13.63
CA ILE A 54 16.17 0.43 -14.22
C ILE A 54 14.74 0.52 -14.72
N ARG A 55 14.28 -0.49 -15.48
CA ARG A 55 12.89 -0.58 -15.94
C ARG A 55 11.92 -0.75 -14.77
N GLY A 56 12.30 -1.53 -13.78
CA GLY A 56 11.58 -1.80 -12.54
C GLY A 56 11.76 -0.75 -11.44
N GLY A 57 12.13 0.49 -11.77
CA GLY A 57 12.52 1.52 -10.79
C GLY A 57 11.50 1.82 -9.69
N PHE A 58 10.21 1.52 -9.90
CA PHE A 58 9.15 1.59 -8.88
C PHE A 58 9.39 0.64 -7.69
N SER A 59 10.25 -0.37 -7.83
CA SER A 59 10.61 -1.33 -6.79
C SER A 59 11.74 -0.87 -5.86
N ASN A 60 12.42 0.24 -6.20
CA ASN A 60 13.50 0.82 -5.38
C ASN A 60 13.02 1.21 -3.97
N TYR A 61 11.74 1.59 -3.85
CA TYR A 61 11.13 1.95 -2.58
C TYR A 61 9.77 1.27 -2.44
N ASN A 62 9.39 0.97 -1.20
CA ASN A 62 8.11 0.34 -0.95
C ASN A 62 6.95 1.33 -1.01
N VAL A 63 7.16 2.60 -0.68
CA VAL A 63 6.12 3.64 -0.68
C VAL A 63 6.57 4.85 -1.48
N TRP A 64 5.70 5.30 -2.36
CA TRP A 64 5.84 6.52 -3.15
C TRP A 64 4.57 7.35 -3.03
N VAL A 65 4.69 8.68 -3.01
CA VAL A 65 3.53 9.57 -2.92
C VAL A 65 3.68 10.69 -3.94
N ALA A 66 2.99 10.60 -5.07
CA ALA A 66 3.08 11.56 -6.17
C ALA A 66 1.69 12.08 -6.55
N PRO A 67 1.56 13.30 -7.09
CA PRO A 67 0.35 13.70 -7.81
C PRO A 67 0.04 12.72 -8.95
N LEU A 68 -1.25 12.55 -9.29
CA LEU A 68 -1.66 11.71 -10.42
C LEU A 68 -1.05 12.28 -11.71
N TYR A 69 -0.22 11.49 -12.37
CA TYR A 69 0.30 11.78 -13.70
C TYR A 69 0.12 10.53 -14.56
N VAL A 70 -0.58 10.67 -15.67
CA VAL A 70 -0.73 9.62 -16.68
C VAL A 70 -0.53 10.32 -18.01
N ASP A 71 0.70 10.36 -18.48
CA ASP A 71 0.99 10.70 -19.87
C ASP A 71 1.77 9.54 -20.49
N GLN A 72 1.73 9.45 -21.82
CA GLN A 72 2.12 8.30 -22.62
C GLN A 72 3.51 7.75 -22.23
N ALA A 73 3.52 6.54 -21.63
CA ALA A 73 4.74 5.93 -21.14
C ALA A 73 5.70 5.53 -22.27
N HIS A 74 6.91 6.10 -22.26
CA HIS A 74 8.09 5.59 -22.97
C HIS A 74 8.92 4.71 -22.02
N GLU A 75 9.94 3.98 -22.52
CA GLU A 75 10.75 3.03 -21.71
C GLU A 75 11.43 3.67 -20.48
N GLU A 76 11.64 4.98 -20.48
CA GLU A 76 12.21 5.75 -19.37
C GLU A 76 11.15 6.34 -18.43
N ASP A 77 9.86 6.21 -18.76
CA ASP A 77 8.77 6.87 -18.05
C ASP A 77 8.29 6.03 -16.86
N ASN A 78 9.11 5.98 -15.81
CA ASN A 78 8.83 5.22 -14.59
C ASN A 78 8.56 6.13 -13.39
N LEU A 79 7.99 5.54 -12.33
CA LEU A 79 7.65 6.25 -11.11
C LEU A 79 8.86 6.97 -10.50
N ALA A 80 10.06 6.37 -10.58
CA ALA A 80 11.29 6.98 -10.08
C ALA A 80 11.63 8.27 -10.85
N GLN A 81 11.42 8.32 -12.17
CA GLN A 81 11.61 9.53 -12.96
C GLN A 81 10.59 10.63 -12.63
N TRP A 82 9.32 10.26 -12.43
CA TRP A 82 8.27 11.23 -12.03
C TRP A 82 8.54 11.88 -10.69
N THR A 83 9.27 11.17 -9.82
CA THR A 83 9.65 11.67 -8.50
C THR A 83 10.67 12.80 -8.56
N LEU A 84 11.52 12.80 -9.58
CA LEU A 84 12.59 13.79 -9.77
C LEU A 84 12.04 15.20 -10.00
N TRP A 85 10.81 15.34 -10.48
CA TRP A 85 10.17 16.65 -10.67
C TRP A 85 9.84 17.36 -9.35
N ASN A 86 10.01 16.68 -8.22
CA ASN A 86 9.91 17.21 -6.86
C ASN A 86 8.68 18.13 -6.63
N ARG A 87 7.53 17.69 -7.12
CA ARG A 87 6.28 18.46 -7.02
C ARG A 87 5.85 18.62 -5.56
N GLU A 88 5.20 19.74 -5.27
CA GLU A 88 4.55 19.95 -3.96
C GLU A 88 3.38 18.97 -3.78
N ILE A 89 3.24 18.43 -2.57
CA ILE A 89 2.24 17.41 -2.23
C ILE A 89 1.32 17.81 -1.06
N GLU A 90 1.61 18.95 -0.41
CA GLU A 90 0.81 19.46 0.71
C GLU A 90 -0.53 19.99 0.18
N ASP A 91 -1.63 19.59 0.82
CA ASP A 91 -3.01 20.02 0.51
C ASP A 91 -3.45 19.84 -0.96
N LYS A 92 -2.82 18.89 -1.67
CA LYS A 92 -3.13 18.58 -3.07
C LYS A 92 -3.75 17.19 -3.22
N ASP A 93 -4.31 16.94 -4.40
CA ASP A 93 -4.65 15.58 -4.77
C ASP A 93 -3.38 14.76 -5.01
N ILE A 94 -3.30 13.60 -4.37
CA ILE A 94 -2.10 12.78 -4.29
C ILE A 94 -2.48 11.32 -4.45
N VAL A 95 -1.57 10.57 -5.05
CA VAL A 95 -1.63 9.13 -5.24
C VAL A 95 -0.51 8.49 -4.42
N LEU A 96 -0.88 7.51 -3.60
CA LEU A 96 0.07 6.68 -2.88
C LEU A 96 0.27 5.37 -3.65
N TRP A 97 1.50 5.10 -4.06
CA TRP A 97 1.90 3.85 -4.69
C TRP A 97 2.61 3.00 -3.65
N TYR A 98 2.09 1.79 -3.42
CA TYR A 98 2.64 0.86 -2.45
C TYR A 98 3.09 -0.42 -3.14
N THR A 99 4.41 -0.64 -3.17
CA THR A 99 5.03 -1.81 -3.79
C THR A 99 5.04 -2.97 -2.81
N LEU A 100 4.25 -3.99 -3.15
CA LEU A 100 4.16 -5.26 -2.43
C LEU A 100 4.97 -6.33 -3.15
N GLY A 101 5.73 -7.12 -2.38
CA GLY A 101 6.51 -8.22 -2.92
C GLY A 101 7.00 -9.16 -1.82
N PHE A 102 7.42 -10.35 -2.23
CA PHE A 102 8.07 -11.36 -1.39
C PHE A 102 9.14 -12.07 -2.21
N HIS A 103 10.17 -12.59 -1.55
CA HIS A 103 11.18 -13.45 -2.17
C HIS A 103 10.71 -14.90 -2.05
N HIS A 104 10.34 -15.52 -3.18
CA HIS A 104 9.89 -16.91 -3.19
C HIS A 104 11.09 -17.85 -3.17
N VAL A 105 11.31 -18.53 -2.05
CA VAL A 105 12.21 -19.70 -1.97
C VAL A 105 11.31 -20.94 -2.01
N PRO A 106 11.24 -21.67 -3.14
CA PRO A 106 10.30 -22.77 -3.29
C PRO A 106 10.52 -23.88 -2.26
N LEU A 107 9.42 -24.38 -1.69
CA LEU A 107 9.41 -25.50 -0.75
C LEU A 107 8.81 -26.75 -1.40
N GLN A 108 8.97 -27.92 -0.75
CA GLN A 108 8.42 -29.18 -1.27
C GLN A 108 6.89 -29.14 -1.33
N GLU A 109 6.26 -28.44 -0.37
CA GLU A 109 4.81 -28.25 -0.25
C GLU A 109 4.22 -27.38 -1.36
N ASP A 110 5.05 -26.62 -2.09
CA ASP A 110 4.58 -25.82 -3.23
C ASP A 110 4.27 -26.69 -4.46
N CYS A 111 4.65 -27.98 -4.42
CA CYS A 111 4.51 -28.94 -5.52
C CYS A 111 3.47 -30.03 -5.18
N PRO A 112 2.57 -30.39 -6.10
CA PRO A 112 2.40 -29.88 -7.47
C PRO A 112 1.59 -28.58 -7.57
N ILE A 113 0.98 -28.13 -6.47
CA ILE A 113 0.13 -26.93 -6.42
C ILE A 113 0.48 -26.13 -5.17
N MET A 114 0.89 -24.88 -5.37
CA MET A 114 1.26 -23.96 -4.30
C MET A 114 0.02 -23.49 -3.51
N PRO A 115 0.01 -23.60 -2.17
CA PRO A 115 -1.02 -23.01 -1.32
C PRO A 115 -1.06 -21.48 -1.42
N THR A 116 -2.21 -20.87 -1.15
CA THR A 116 -2.36 -19.41 -1.19
C THR A 116 -1.62 -18.74 -0.04
N ILE A 117 -0.77 -17.77 -0.37
CA ILE A 117 -0.16 -16.83 0.58
C ILE A 117 -0.91 -15.49 0.46
N SER A 118 -1.25 -14.86 1.60
CA SER A 118 -2.04 -13.62 1.63
C SER A 118 -1.39 -12.52 2.44
N ASN A 119 -1.71 -11.26 2.12
CA ASN A 119 -1.23 -10.07 2.82
C ASN A 119 -2.32 -8.99 2.87
N SER A 120 -2.29 -8.13 3.88
CA SER A 120 -3.27 -7.04 4.09
C SER A 120 -2.57 -5.77 4.53
N PHE A 121 -3.08 -4.59 4.14
CA PHE A 121 -2.25 -3.37 4.24
C PHE A 121 -2.95 -2.05 4.57
N LEU A 122 -4.29 -1.93 4.57
CA LEU A 122 -4.96 -0.66 4.87
C LEU A 122 -5.92 -0.77 6.05
N ARG A 123 -5.91 0.25 6.92
CA ARG A 123 -6.83 0.38 8.04
C ARG A 123 -7.30 1.82 8.23
N PRO A 124 -8.60 2.07 8.50
CA PRO A 124 -9.07 3.39 8.90
C PRO A 124 -8.41 3.84 10.21
N ALA A 125 -7.98 5.10 10.27
CA ALA A 125 -7.36 5.71 11.44
C ALA A 125 -8.06 7.03 11.77
N ASN A 126 -8.87 7.04 12.83
CA ASN A 126 -9.73 8.17 13.21
C ASN A 126 -10.68 8.61 12.08
N PHE A 127 -10.95 7.75 11.09
CA PHE A 127 -11.83 8.07 9.98
C PHE A 127 -13.30 8.18 10.41
N PHE A 128 -13.70 7.38 11.39
CA PHE A 128 -15.04 7.37 11.96
C PHE A 128 -15.00 7.98 13.36
N GLU A 129 -16.07 8.67 13.75
CA GLU A 129 -16.25 9.19 15.11
C GLU A 129 -16.21 8.09 16.17
N HIS A 130 -16.79 6.93 15.83
CA HIS A 130 -16.88 5.75 16.69
C HIS A 130 -16.74 4.48 15.84
N ASN A 131 -16.70 3.32 16.49
CA ASN A 131 -16.62 2.03 15.80
C ASN A 131 -17.76 1.86 14.76
N PRO A 132 -17.46 1.74 13.45
CA PRO A 132 -18.47 1.70 12.39
C PRO A 132 -19.36 0.45 12.45
N VAL A 133 -18.90 -0.64 13.08
CA VAL A 133 -19.67 -1.90 13.17
C VAL A 133 -20.49 -2.02 14.46
N LEU A 134 -20.53 -0.99 15.30
CA LEU A 134 -21.22 -1.06 16.61
C LEU A 134 -22.72 -1.41 16.50
N LYS A 135 -23.39 -1.00 15.41
CA LYS A 135 -24.82 -1.24 15.17
C LYS A 135 -25.08 -2.44 14.25
N LEU A 136 -24.04 -3.17 13.86
CA LEU A 136 -24.17 -4.31 12.95
C LEU A 136 -24.75 -5.51 13.72
N LYS A 137 -25.82 -6.12 13.18
CA LYS A 137 -26.35 -7.38 13.70
C LYS A 137 -25.68 -8.55 12.98
N SER A 138 -25.39 -9.62 13.71
CA SER A 138 -24.89 -10.85 13.09
C SER A 138 -25.91 -11.41 12.09
N PRO A 139 -25.45 -12.00 10.98
CA PRO A 139 -26.34 -12.68 10.06
C PRO A 139 -27.07 -13.80 10.79
N LYS A 140 -28.37 -13.97 10.52
CA LYS A 140 -29.16 -15.06 11.10
C LYS A 140 -28.69 -16.38 10.51
N LEU A 141 -28.47 -17.37 11.39
CA LEU A 141 -28.17 -18.73 10.96
C LEU A 141 -29.41 -19.32 10.29
N VAL A 142 -29.30 -19.63 8.99
CA VAL A 142 -30.33 -20.37 8.26
C VAL A 142 -29.95 -21.85 8.29
N LYS A 143 -30.85 -22.71 8.76
CA LYS A 143 -30.65 -24.17 8.66
C LYS A 143 -30.75 -24.56 7.20
N TRP A 144 -29.73 -25.25 6.70
CA TRP A 144 -29.79 -25.91 5.40
C TRP A 144 -30.92 -26.94 5.40
N LEU A 145 -31.73 -26.93 4.34
CA LEU A 145 -32.75 -27.95 4.13
C LEU A 145 -32.02 -29.25 3.74
N ASN A 146 -32.19 -30.29 4.56
CA ASN A 146 -31.77 -31.64 4.17
C ASN A 146 -32.69 -32.10 3.03
N CYS A 147 -32.19 -32.05 1.80
CA CYS A 147 -32.79 -32.78 0.70
C CYS A 147 -32.43 -34.27 0.90
N SER A 148 -33.38 -35.07 1.38
CA SER A 148 -33.28 -36.52 1.25
C SER A 148 -33.42 -36.88 -0.23
N ALA A 149 -32.44 -37.63 -0.76
CA ALA A 149 -32.45 -38.19 -2.11
C ALA A 149 -33.55 -39.24 -2.28
#